data_AF-A0A1U7EWM7-F1
#
_entry.id   AF-A0A1U7EWM7-F1
#
_cell.length_a   1.000
_cell.length_b   1.000
_cell.length_c   1.000
_cell.angle_alpha   90.00
_cell.angle_beta   90.00
_cell.angle_gamma   90.00
#
_symmetry.space_group_name_H-M   'P 1'
#
loop_
_entity.id
_entity.type
_entity.pdbx_description
1 polymer ?
#
loop_
_entity_poly.entity_id
_entity_poly.type
_entity_poly.pdbx_seq_one_letter_code
_entity_poly.pdbx_strand_id
1 'polypeptide(L)'
;MSDSTDGGEDPRPDGAGTLAERGNGIRWEQALNDMPLPIVVADFHGGDTELIIFNDLMEEMTGLTKAEAQEMDAWEIYRTDETHDTKQTMAERVRELGEPIRDHETELLDHDGNLHQVVISSTPIFDERGDVRATMTSFRDVTELRDKEEALQATQEQVAGTLDEAVSQLEAVAERVVDNAENIQQRASEQDDSLQDVAREMESLNASMEEVAASTDELAEAADEMRSAADEGRSAAEDAQEATDELLETGESLVDTVSALESEIGEISEVVDLIADIADQTNILALNANIEAARADAEGGGFKVVADEVRNLAEESQAHAADIREQIAVVEEKATETVAETETASERIEETGDRIQESLSALEGIAERIEESTSGIEEIADANTDQATRAEEVTATVDEVADRAQLVREAAGETVEAAETQRDVVGEVSAAVTQLRDRTDQK
;
A
#
# COMPACT_ATOMS: atom_id res chain seq x y z
N MET A 1 28.55 -16.88 133.39
CA MET A 1 27.51 -17.89 133.17
C MET A 1 27.79 -18.45 131.78
N SER A 2 28.68 -19.45 131.67
CA SER A 2 28.39 -20.89 131.87
C SER A 2 27.42 -21.37 130.78
N ASP A 3 27.73 -22.32 129.92
CA ASP A 3 28.86 -23.25 129.91
C ASP A 3 28.83 -24.04 128.58
N SER A 4 30.02 -24.50 128.16
CA SER A 4 30.32 -25.83 127.57
C SER A 4 29.48 -26.36 126.40
N THR A 5 30.00 -26.97 125.33
CA THR A 5 31.30 -27.49 124.87
C THR A 5 30.93 -28.10 123.49
N ASP A 6 31.75 -28.13 122.45
CA ASP A 6 32.80 -29.13 122.21
C ASP A 6 33.30 -28.79 120.78
N GLY A 7 34.59 -28.62 120.47
CA GLY A 7 35.67 -29.55 120.78
C GLY A 7 35.83 -30.52 119.61
N GLY A 8 36.44 -30.06 118.52
CA GLY A 8 36.67 -30.84 117.32
C GLY A 8 37.59 -30.12 116.35
N GLU A 9 38.87 -30.05 116.70
CA GLU A 9 39.95 -29.80 115.74
C GLU A 9 39.97 -30.97 114.74
N ASP A 10 39.71 -30.69 113.47
CA ASP A 10 40.10 -31.53 112.34
C ASP A 10 40.97 -30.65 111.43
N PRO A 11 42.17 -31.12 111.01
CA PRO A 11 43.19 -30.27 110.46
C PRO A 11 42.82 -29.85 109.04
N ARG A 12 42.97 -28.56 108.76
CA ARG A 12 42.96 -28.02 107.40
C ARG A 12 44.04 -28.76 106.60
N PRO A 13 43.73 -29.34 105.43
CA PRO A 13 44.74 -29.42 104.40
C PRO A 13 44.92 -27.99 103.87
N ASP A 14 46.12 -27.44 104.03
CA ASP A 14 46.61 -26.33 103.21
C ASP A 14 46.48 -26.76 101.73
N GLY A 15 45.35 -26.42 101.14
CA GLY A 15 44.95 -26.88 99.82
C GLY A 15 45.54 -25.99 98.74
N ALA A 16 46.85 -26.11 98.53
CA ALA A 16 47.58 -25.53 97.41
C ALA A 16 47.48 -26.46 96.19
N GLY A 17 46.31 -26.53 95.56
CA GLY A 17 46.07 -27.37 94.38
C GLY A 17 45.07 -26.74 93.40
N THR A 18 45.28 -26.99 92.12
CA THR A 18 44.60 -26.34 90.98
C THR A 18 43.11 -26.75 90.90
N LEU A 19 42.27 -26.04 90.14
CA LEU A 19 40.85 -26.44 89.93
C LEU A 19 40.73 -27.86 89.35
N ALA A 20 41.71 -28.29 88.55
CA ALA A 20 41.81 -29.64 87.98
C ALA A 20 41.98 -30.73 89.07
N GLU A 21 42.71 -30.43 90.14
CA GLU A 21 43.02 -31.38 91.22
C GLU A 21 41.87 -31.55 92.24
N ARG A 22 40.88 -30.63 92.25
CA ARG A 22 39.78 -30.59 93.23
C ARG A 22 38.44 -31.18 92.74
N GLY A 23 38.37 -31.73 91.53
CA GLY A 23 37.12 -32.30 91.01
C GLY A 23 36.59 -33.43 91.89
N ASN A 24 35.37 -33.29 92.42
CA ASN A 24 34.62 -34.28 93.23
C ASN A 24 34.22 -35.57 92.43
N GLY A 25 35.14 -36.14 91.65
CA GLY A 25 34.91 -37.33 90.81
C GLY A 25 34.16 -37.06 89.50
N ILE A 26 33.83 -35.81 89.18
CA ILE A 26 33.17 -35.41 87.92
C ILE A 26 34.22 -34.97 86.91
N ARG A 27 34.30 -35.64 85.76
CA ARG A 27 35.22 -35.29 84.64
C ARG A 27 34.61 -34.22 83.74
N TRP A 28 34.42 -33.01 84.25
CA TRP A 28 33.91 -31.87 83.47
C TRP A 28 34.89 -31.44 82.38
N GLU A 29 36.19 -31.63 82.59
CA GLU A 29 37.25 -31.33 81.61
C GLU A 29 37.06 -32.10 80.30
N GLN A 30 36.71 -33.38 80.38
CA GLN A 30 36.44 -34.21 79.21
C GLN A 30 35.23 -33.67 78.42
N ALA A 31 34.18 -33.25 79.11
CA ALA A 31 32.99 -32.69 78.46
C ALA A 31 33.26 -31.35 77.77
N LEU A 32 34.17 -30.52 78.29
CA LEU A 32 34.57 -29.27 77.65
C LEU A 32 35.56 -29.49 76.49
N ASN A 33 36.45 -30.48 76.59
CA ASN A 33 37.30 -30.87 75.46
C ASN A 33 36.47 -31.44 74.29
N ASP A 34 35.42 -32.22 74.59
CA ASP A 34 34.51 -32.79 73.59
C ASP A 34 33.47 -31.78 73.05
N MET A 35 33.45 -30.53 73.54
CA MET A 35 32.51 -29.53 73.02
C MET A 35 32.87 -29.13 71.58
N PRO A 36 31.87 -28.98 70.69
CA PRO A 36 32.09 -28.68 69.27
C PRO A 36 32.37 -27.19 69.01
N LEU A 37 33.09 -26.53 69.92
CA LEU A 37 33.50 -25.12 69.81
C LEU A 37 34.89 -24.97 70.45
N PRO A 38 35.74 -24.06 69.95
CA PRO A 38 36.97 -23.67 70.64
C PRO A 38 36.66 -23.12 72.03
N ILE A 39 37.27 -23.71 73.06
CA ILE A 39 37.06 -23.33 74.47
C ILE A 39 38.40 -23.22 75.17
N VAL A 40 38.54 -22.13 75.92
CA VAL A 40 39.62 -21.89 76.87
C VAL A 40 39.05 -21.79 78.27
N VAL A 41 39.61 -22.55 79.22
CA VAL A 41 39.36 -22.34 80.65
C VAL A 41 40.67 -21.94 81.31
N ALA A 42 40.72 -20.72 81.84
CA ALA A 42 41.89 -20.19 82.54
C ALA A 42 41.60 -20.09 84.04
N ASP A 43 42.37 -20.81 84.86
CA ASP A 43 42.41 -20.69 86.33
C ASP A 43 43.35 -19.55 86.73
N PHE A 44 42.96 -18.79 87.73
CA PHE A 44 43.72 -17.66 88.24
C PHE A 44 44.13 -17.95 89.69
N HIS A 45 45.18 -18.74 89.88
CA HIS A 45 45.65 -19.16 91.20
C HIS A 45 47.05 -18.60 91.52
N GLY A 46 47.23 -18.01 92.71
CA GLY A 46 48.55 -17.61 93.22
C GLY A 46 49.19 -16.40 92.53
N GLY A 47 48.50 -15.74 91.59
CA GLY A 47 49.03 -14.64 90.78
C GLY A 47 49.41 -15.07 89.36
N ASP A 48 49.48 -16.37 89.10
CA ASP A 48 49.74 -16.96 87.79
C ASP A 48 48.42 -17.41 87.12
N THR A 49 48.41 -17.44 85.79
CA THR A 49 47.28 -17.93 84.98
C THR A 49 47.62 -19.33 84.44
N GLU A 50 46.79 -20.32 84.76
CA GLU A 50 46.93 -21.68 84.26
C GLU A 50 45.77 -22.02 83.31
N LEU A 51 46.09 -22.44 82.09
CA LEU A 51 45.11 -22.95 81.15
C LEU A 51 44.73 -24.37 81.58
N ILE A 52 43.52 -24.55 82.10
CA ILE A 52 42.98 -25.87 82.42
C ILE A 52 42.49 -26.55 81.14
N ILE A 53 41.74 -25.82 80.32
CA ILE A 53 41.22 -26.30 79.05
C ILE A 53 41.75 -25.39 77.95
N PHE A 54 42.28 -26.03 76.92
CA PHE A 54 42.61 -25.45 75.63
C PHE A 54 42.37 -26.61 74.67
N ASN A 55 41.13 -26.75 74.21
CA ASN A 55 40.70 -27.95 73.51
C ASN A 55 41.25 -28.02 72.08
N ASP A 56 41.16 -29.20 71.45
CA ASP A 56 41.71 -29.43 70.10
C ASP A 56 41.22 -28.40 69.07
N LEU A 57 39.97 -27.93 69.18
CA LEU A 57 39.42 -26.88 68.31
C LEU A 57 40.03 -25.50 68.56
N MET A 58 40.45 -25.21 69.79
CA MET A 58 41.21 -23.99 70.10
C MET A 58 42.64 -24.09 69.58
N GLU A 59 43.26 -25.28 69.64
CA GLU A 59 44.56 -25.53 69.01
C GLU A 59 44.48 -25.34 67.49
N GLU A 60 43.42 -25.87 66.86
CA GLU A 60 43.17 -25.71 65.42
C GLU A 60 42.92 -24.24 65.04
N MET A 61 42.10 -23.51 65.81
CA MET A 61 41.75 -22.11 65.51
C MET A 61 42.94 -21.15 65.69
N THR A 62 43.85 -21.42 66.63
CA THR A 62 44.98 -20.52 66.92
C THR A 62 46.31 -20.97 66.31
N GLY A 63 46.45 -22.24 65.95
CA GLY A 63 47.70 -22.85 65.50
C GLY A 63 48.69 -23.14 66.64
N LEU A 64 48.28 -23.02 67.90
CA LEU A 64 49.11 -23.26 69.08
C LEU A 64 48.70 -24.54 69.79
N THR A 65 49.67 -25.28 70.33
CA THR A 65 49.35 -26.30 71.34
C THR A 65 49.08 -25.67 72.70
N LYS A 66 48.32 -26.35 73.56
CA LYS A 66 48.10 -25.90 74.95
C LYS A 66 49.40 -25.56 75.69
N ALA A 67 50.46 -26.34 75.44
CA ALA A 67 51.76 -26.14 76.08
C ALA A 67 52.43 -24.84 75.61
N GLU A 68 52.37 -24.54 74.31
CA GLU A 68 52.88 -23.29 73.75
C GLU A 68 52.06 -22.10 74.25
N ALA A 69 50.73 -22.21 74.24
CA ALA A 69 49.83 -21.18 74.75
C ALA A 69 50.06 -20.87 76.24
N GLN A 70 50.40 -21.88 77.06
CA GLN A 70 50.70 -21.71 78.48
C GLN A 70 51.98 -20.91 78.76
N GLU A 71 52.90 -20.85 77.79
CA GLU A 71 54.17 -20.11 77.87
C GLU A 71 54.07 -18.66 77.33
N MET A 72 52.91 -18.27 76.81
CA MET A 72 52.65 -16.96 76.22
C MET A 72 51.83 -16.07 77.15
N ASP A 73 51.91 -14.75 76.97
CA ASP A 73 50.97 -13.85 77.63
C ASP A 73 49.55 -14.10 77.07
N ALA A 74 48.53 -14.01 77.92
CA ALA A 74 47.14 -14.34 77.54
C ALA A 74 46.66 -13.61 76.27
N TRP A 75 47.07 -12.36 76.08
CA TRP A 75 46.74 -11.52 74.91
C TRP A 75 47.51 -11.91 73.64
N GLU A 76 48.65 -12.60 73.76
CA GLU A 76 49.41 -13.13 72.63
C GLU A 76 48.84 -14.44 72.12
N ILE A 77 48.18 -15.24 72.98
CA ILE A 77 47.59 -16.54 72.62
C ILE A 77 46.53 -16.36 71.53
N TYR A 78 45.60 -15.42 71.71
CA TYR A 78 44.55 -15.09 70.75
C TYR A 78 44.48 -13.57 70.60
N ARG A 79 45.04 -13.08 69.49
CA ARG A 79 45.21 -11.66 69.21
C ARG A 79 43.91 -11.11 68.65
N THR A 80 43.05 -10.59 69.52
CA THR A 80 41.83 -9.89 69.09
C THR A 80 42.07 -8.40 68.89
N ASP A 81 41.20 -7.72 68.15
CA ASP A 81 41.29 -6.27 67.96
C ASP A 81 41.44 -5.50 69.28
N GLU A 82 40.69 -5.88 70.32
CA GLU A 82 40.75 -5.22 71.63
C GLU A 82 42.10 -5.44 72.34
N THR A 83 42.71 -6.61 72.13
CA THR A 83 44.02 -6.93 72.72
C THR A 83 45.16 -6.14 72.07
N HIS A 84 44.98 -5.62 70.85
CA HIS A 84 45.99 -4.84 70.16
C HIS A 84 46.39 -3.57 70.94
N ASP A 85 45.38 -2.87 71.48
CA ASP A 85 45.59 -1.62 72.21
C ASP A 85 45.69 -1.80 73.73
N THR A 86 44.91 -2.72 74.29
CA THR A 86 44.78 -2.87 75.75
C THR A 86 45.67 -3.95 76.33
N LYS A 87 46.12 -4.91 75.50
CA LYS A 87 46.75 -6.17 75.93
C LYS A 87 45.94 -6.91 76.99
N GLN A 88 44.64 -6.65 77.07
CA GLN A 88 43.74 -7.27 78.04
C GLN A 88 42.76 -8.16 77.28
N THR A 89 42.70 -9.43 77.67
CA THR A 89 41.78 -10.41 77.07
C THR A 89 40.37 -10.31 77.64
N MET A 90 39.38 -10.87 76.94
CA MET A 90 38.01 -10.99 77.45
C MET A 90 37.95 -11.81 78.74
N ALA A 91 38.78 -12.85 78.87
CA ALA A 91 38.93 -13.64 80.09
C ALA A 91 39.40 -12.78 81.29
N GLU A 92 40.40 -11.93 81.09
CA GLU A 92 40.90 -11.02 82.14
C GLU A 92 39.88 -9.94 82.48
N ARG A 93 39.15 -9.42 81.48
CA ARG A 93 38.09 -8.44 81.72
C ARG A 93 36.91 -9.03 82.51
N VAL A 94 36.50 -10.26 82.22
CA VAL A 94 35.48 -10.98 82.99
C VAL A 94 35.97 -11.29 84.40
N ARG A 95 37.26 -11.62 84.57
CA ARG A 95 37.88 -11.82 85.89
C ARG A 95 37.79 -10.54 86.75
N GLU A 96 38.05 -9.38 86.18
CA GLU A 96 37.98 -8.09 86.90
C GLU A 96 36.55 -7.65 87.21
N LEU A 97 35.62 -7.82 86.25
CA LEU A 97 34.25 -7.36 86.37
C LEU A 97 33.37 -8.31 87.19
N GLY A 98 33.66 -9.62 87.17
CA GLY A 98 32.82 -10.66 87.76
C GLY A 98 31.50 -10.91 87.02
N GLU A 99 31.32 -10.30 85.84
CA GLU A 99 30.12 -10.43 85.01
C GLU A 99 30.45 -11.12 83.67
N PRO A 100 29.57 -11.97 83.13
CA PRO A 100 29.80 -12.63 81.85
C PRO A 100 29.72 -11.62 80.68
N ILE A 101 30.68 -11.72 79.75
CA ILE A 101 30.59 -11.09 78.44
C ILE A 101 30.02 -12.14 77.48
N ARG A 102 28.97 -11.78 76.75
CA ARG A 102 28.26 -12.70 75.84
C ARG A 102 28.22 -12.12 74.45
N ASP A 103 28.36 -13.00 73.48
CA ASP A 103 28.21 -12.72 72.04
C ASP A 103 28.98 -11.48 71.58
N HIS A 104 30.20 -11.30 72.10
CA HIS A 104 31.06 -10.17 71.73
C HIS A 104 31.76 -10.49 70.41
N GLU A 105 31.43 -9.73 69.37
CA GLU A 105 32.02 -9.89 68.04
C GLU A 105 33.34 -9.12 67.95
N THR A 106 34.37 -9.78 67.45
CA THR A 106 35.71 -9.19 67.24
C THR A 106 36.45 -9.96 66.16
N GLU A 107 37.53 -9.39 65.64
CA GLU A 107 38.46 -10.08 64.75
C GLU A 107 39.57 -10.73 65.59
N LEU A 108 39.92 -11.98 65.27
CA LEU A 108 40.99 -12.75 65.90
C LEU A 108 42.03 -13.11 64.85
N LEU A 109 43.29 -12.74 65.10
CA LEU A 109 44.43 -13.07 64.25
C LEU A 109 45.16 -14.30 64.82
N ASP A 110 45.01 -15.44 64.14
CA ASP A 110 45.71 -16.69 64.50
C ASP A 110 47.23 -16.58 64.28
N HIS A 111 48.02 -17.55 64.76
CA HIS A 111 49.49 -17.49 64.66
C HIS A 111 50.05 -17.79 63.27
N ASP A 112 49.23 -18.32 62.37
CA ASP A 112 49.56 -18.50 60.95
C ASP A 112 49.32 -17.22 60.12
N GLY A 113 48.68 -16.21 60.73
CA GLY A 113 48.41 -14.89 60.14
C GLY A 113 47.05 -14.78 59.44
N ASN A 114 46.14 -15.72 59.66
CA ASN A 114 44.77 -15.62 59.16
C ASN A 114 43.89 -14.86 60.16
N LEU A 115 43.00 -14.04 59.60
CA LEU A 115 42.03 -13.26 60.35
C LEU A 115 40.70 -14.02 60.39
N HIS A 116 40.15 -14.17 61.59
CA HIS A 116 38.88 -14.84 61.85
C HIS A 116 37.91 -13.85 62.47
N GLN A 117 36.72 -13.68 61.90
CA GLN A 117 35.62 -13.01 62.59
C GLN A 117 35.04 -13.97 63.62
N VAL A 118 35.21 -13.67 64.90
CA VAL A 118 34.82 -14.55 66.00
C VAL A 118 33.80 -13.90 66.91
N VAL A 119 32.86 -14.70 67.38
CA VAL A 119 31.95 -14.35 68.48
C VAL A 119 32.48 -14.98 69.75
N ILE A 120 32.93 -14.14 70.68
CA ILE A 120 33.55 -14.54 71.93
C ILE A 120 32.52 -14.39 73.07
N SER A 121 32.35 -15.46 73.84
CA SER A 121 31.59 -15.42 75.08
C SER A 121 32.47 -15.91 76.22
N SER A 122 32.65 -15.08 77.25
CA SER A 122 33.45 -15.40 78.42
C SER A 122 32.62 -15.30 79.69
N THR A 123 32.67 -16.33 80.53
CA THR A 123 31.85 -16.46 81.76
C THR A 123 32.75 -16.76 82.96
N PRO A 124 32.55 -16.07 84.10
CA PRO A 124 33.32 -16.33 85.30
C PRO A 124 32.90 -17.64 85.99
N ILE A 125 33.87 -18.36 86.54
CA ILE A 125 33.70 -19.53 87.39
C ILE A 125 34.12 -19.12 88.79
N PHE A 126 33.20 -19.19 89.74
CA PHE A 126 33.41 -18.74 91.12
C PHE A 126 33.93 -19.86 92.02
N ASP A 127 34.72 -19.52 93.03
CA ASP A 127 35.04 -20.43 94.13
C ASP A 127 33.91 -20.49 95.19
N GLU A 128 34.12 -21.29 96.24
CA GLU A 128 33.17 -21.44 97.35
C GLU A 128 32.94 -20.15 98.17
N ARG A 129 33.79 -19.13 97.97
CA ARG A 129 33.73 -17.83 98.65
C ARG A 129 33.06 -16.75 97.80
N GLY A 130 32.77 -17.06 96.54
CA GLY A 130 32.14 -16.15 95.58
C GLY A 130 33.14 -15.28 94.81
N ASP A 131 34.44 -15.54 94.93
CA ASP A 131 35.47 -14.85 94.16
C ASP A 131 35.64 -15.53 92.78
N VAL A 132 35.93 -14.77 91.72
CA VAL A 132 36.19 -15.35 90.38
C VAL A 132 37.50 -16.13 90.43
N ARG A 133 37.39 -17.45 90.27
CA ARG A 133 38.52 -18.38 90.32
C ARG A 133 39.06 -18.71 88.95
N ALA A 134 38.16 -18.93 87.99
CA ALA A 134 38.54 -19.21 86.62
C ALA A 134 37.59 -18.49 85.66
N THR A 135 37.91 -18.46 84.39
CA THR A 135 37.00 -18.04 83.33
C THR A 135 36.91 -19.11 82.27
N MET A 136 35.72 -19.30 81.73
CA MET A 136 35.49 -20.13 80.55
C MET A 136 35.15 -19.21 79.40
N THR A 137 35.97 -19.25 78.36
CA THR A 137 35.81 -18.45 77.15
C THR A 137 35.59 -19.40 75.98
N SER A 138 34.45 -19.27 75.31
CA SER A 138 34.15 -19.97 74.06
C SER A 138 34.27 -19.00 72.90
N PHE A 139 34.80 -19.51 71.78
CA PHE A 139 34.90 -18.76 70.54
C PHE A 139 34.03 -19.46 69.50
N ARG A 140 33.36 -18.68 68.66
CA ARG A 140 32.65 -19.19 67.49
C ARG A 140 33.16 -18.43 66.28
N ASP A 141 33.87 -19.13 65.41
CA ASP A 141 34.25 -18.59 64.10
C ASP A 141 32.98 -18.43 63.24
N VAL A 142 32.74 -17.20 62.80
CA VAL A 142 31.63 -16.80 61.94
C VAL A 142 32.12 -16.20 60.62
N THR A 143 33.42 -16.31 60.31
CA THR A 143 34.04 -15.76 59.09
C THR A 143 33.33 -16.24 57.83
N GLU A 144 33.18 -17.55 57.64
CA GLU A 144 32.47 -18.08 56.47
C GLU A 144 31.01 -17.64 56.39
N LEU A 145 30.35 -17.42 57.53
CA LEU A 145 28.95 -17.00 57.57
C LEU A 145 28.84 -15.54 57.12
N ARG A 146 29.73 -14.68 57.62
CA ARG A 146 29.82 -13.26 57.28
C ARG A 146 30.19 -13.07 55.82
N ASP A 147 31.19 -13.79 55.33
CA ASP A 147 31.56 -13.78 53.91
C ASP A 147 30.39 -14.21 53.01
N LYS A 148 29.61 -15.22 53.43
CA LYS A 148 28.41 -15.66 52.70
C LYS A 148 27.29 -14.62 52.74
N GLU A 149 27.08 -13.94 53.87
CA GLU A 149 26.09 -12.87 54.02
C GLU A 149 26.45 -11.66 53.15
N GLU A 150 27.71 -11.21 53.18
CA GLU A 150 28.20 -10.12 52.34
C GLU A 150 28.12 -10.47 50.84
N ALA A 151 28.53 -11.69 50.46
CA ALA A 151 28.42 -12.15 49.08
C ALA A 151 26.96 -12.23 48.60
N LEU A 152 26.04 -12.65 49.49
CA LEU A 152 24.61 -12.73 49.20
C LEU A 152 23.99 -11.33 49.07
N GLN A 153 24.38 -10.37 49.91
CA GLN A 153 23.97 -8.98 49.81
C GLN A 153 24.47 -8.34 48.50
N ALA A 154 25.75 -8.49 48.18
CA ALA A 154 26.33 -8.00 46.93
C ALA A 154 25.63 -8.60 45.70
N THR A 155 25.31 -9.90 45.75
CA THR A 155 24.55 -10.57 44.68
C THR A 155 23.13 -10.02 44.57
N GLN A 156 22.43 -9.80 45.68
CA GLN A 156 21.08 -9.22 45.69
C GLN A 156 21.07 -7.81 45.13
N GLU A 157 22.03 -6.95 45.51
CA GLU A 157 22.17 -5.60 44.96
C GLU A 157 22.44 -5.62 43.46
N GLN A 158 23.33 -6.51 43.00
CA GLN A 158 23.61 -6.67 41.58
C GLN A 158 22.37 -7.15 40.81
N VAL A 159 21.64 -8.12 41.35
CA VAL A 159 20.40 -8.64 40.76
C VAL A 159 19.33 -7.55 40.72
N ALA A 160 19.14 -6.80 41.80
CA ALA A 160 18.19 -5.68 41.85
C ALA A 160 18.55 -4.58 40.83
N GLY A 161 19.83 -4.20 40.72
CA GLY A 161 20.28 -3.22 39.74
C GLY A 161 20.06 -3.68 38.29
N THR A 162 20.33 -4.95 38.00
CA THR A 162 20.10 -5.52 36.67
C THR A 162 18.59 -5.59 36.35
N LEU A 163 17.77 -5.92 37.35
CA LEU A 163 16.31 -5.97 37.21
C LEU A 163 15.71 -4.58 36.97
N ASP A 164 16.17 -3.55 37.68
CA ASP A 164 15.70 -2.17 37.45
C ASP A 164 15.97 -1.69 36.02
N GLU A 165 17.17 -1.96 35.52
CA GLU A 165 17.54 -1.62 34.15
C GLU A 165 16.64 -2.38 33.15
N ALA A 166 16.40 -3.66 33.39
CA ALA A 166 15.50 -4.46 32.57
C ALA A 166 14.04 -3.96 32.62
N VAL A 167 13.54 -3.59 33.79
CA VAL A 167 12.21 -3.01 34.01
C VAL A 167 12.08 -1.71 33.20
N SER A 168 13.02 -0.78 33.36
CA SER A 168 13.01 0.50 32.65
C SER A 168 13.05 0.31 31.12
N GLN A 169 13.85 -0.66 30.64
CA GLN A 169 13.88 -0.99 29.22
C GLN A 169 12.56 -1.59 28.72
N LEU A 170 11.93 -2.47 29.51
CA LEU A 170 10.64 -3.08 29.16
C LEU A 170 9.50 -2.05 29.13
N GLU A 171 9.47 -1.11 30.07
CA GLU A 171 8.49 0.00 30.07
C GLU A 171 8.63 0.84 28.80
N ALA A 172 9.86 1.24 28.44
CA ALA A 172 10.14 2.01 27.24
C ALA A 172 9.85 1.22 25.94
N VAL A 173 10.00 -0.10 25.95
CA VAL A 173 9.59 -0.96 24.82
C VAL A 173 8.07 -0.99 24.71
N ALA A 174 7.36 -1.23 25.82
CA ALA A 174 5.91 -1.30 25.83
C ALA A 174 5.27 0.02 25.38
N GLU A 175 5.82 1.16 25.78
CA GLU A 175 5.36 2.48 25.32
C GLU A 175 5.50 2.66 23.81
N ARG A 176 6.68 2.33 23.26
CA ARG A 176 6.86 2.38 21.80
C ARG A 176 5.95 1.41 21.05
N VAL A 177 5.61 0.27 21.65
CA VAL A 177 4.67 -0.69 21.03
C VAL A 177 3.27 -0.09 20.96
N VAL A 178 2.80 0.55 22.04
CA VAL A 178 1.51 1.25 22.05
C VAL A 178 1.49 2.37 21.01
N ASP A 179 2.48 3.26 21.01
CA ASP A 179 2.55 4.39 20.06
C ASP A 179 2.52 3.92 18.60
N ASN A 180 3.23 2.82 18.30
CA ASN A 180 3.26 2.23 16.96
C ASN A 180 1.92 1.59 16.61
N ALA A 181 1.28 0.88 17.53
CA ALA A 181 -0.01 0.25 17.31
C ALA A 181 -1.12 1.29 17.09
N GLU A 182 -1.12 2.39 17.85
CA GLU A 182 -2.03 3.53 17.63
C GLU A 182 -1.81 4.18 16.24
N ASN A 183 -0.55 4.36 15.83
CA ASN A 183 -0.22 4.84 14.48
C ASN A 183 -0.74 3.90 13.39
N ILE A 184 -0.62 2.58 13.60
CA ILE A 184 -1.14 1.58 12.67
C ILE A 184 -2.67 1.67 12.58
N GLN A 185 -3.38 1.81 13.71
CA GLN A 185 -4.83 1.98 13.72
C GLN A 185 -5.28 3.23 12.96
N GLN A 186 -4.58 4.35 13.18
CA GLN A 186 -4.86 5.60 12.45
C GLN A 186 -4.69 5.41 10.94
N ARG A 187 -3.56 4.85 10.50
CA ARG A 187 -3.29 4.61 9.08
C ARG A 187 -4.28 3.63 8.45
N ALA A 188 -4.70 2.61 9.18
CA ALA A 188 -5.74 1.69 8.73
C ALA A 188 -7.10 2.38 8.56
N SER A 189 -7.42 3.38 9.39
CA SER A 189 -8.61 4.21 9.22
C SER A 189 -8.51 5.15 8.02
N GLU A 190 -7.37 5.82 7.83
CA GLU A 190 -7.13 6.68 6.65
C GLU A 190 -7.18 5.87 5.35
N GLN A 191 -6.71 4.62 5.39
CA GLN A 191 -6.78 3.70 4.26
C GLN A 191 -8.22 3.29 3.94
N ASP A 192 -9.05 3.02 4.94
CA ASP A 192 -10.48 2.73 4.79
C ASP A 192 -11.23 3.91 4.14
N ASP A 193 -11.00 5.15 4.61
CA ASP A 193 -11.56 6.35 3.99
C ASP A 193 -11.14 6.48 2.51
N SER A 194 -9.86 6.24 2.22
CA SER A 194 -9.33 6.30 0.85
C SER A 194 -9.95 5.22 -0.06
N LEU A 195 -10.21 4.03 0.47
CA LEU A 195 -10.85 2.95 -0.28
C LEU A 195 -12.31 3.26 -0.60
N GLN A 196 -13.02 3.92 0.33
CA GLN A 196 -14.38 4.40 0.06
C GLN A 196 -14.41 5.48 -1.03
N ASP A 197 -13.37 6.33 -1.10
CA ASP A 197 -13.22 7.30 -2.21
C ASP A 197 -13.05 6.57 -3.54
N VAL A 198 -12.15 5.58 -3.61
CA VAL A 198 -11.95 4.77 -4.81
C VAL A 198 -13.23 4.04 -5.22
N ALA A 199 -13.95 3.44 -4.27
CA ALA A 199 -15.23 2.76 -4.56
C ALA A 199 -16.25 3.71 -5.21
N ARG A 200 -16.35 4.96 -4.73
CA ARG A 200 -17.22 5.99 -5.33
C ARG A 200 -16.76 6.41 -6.72
N GLU A 201 -15.45 6.50 -6.96
CA GLU A 201 -14.92 6.74 -8.30
C GLU A 201 -15.24 5.59 -9.26
N MET A 202 -15.18 4.33 -8.78
CA MET A 202 -15.55 3.16 -9.58
C MET A 202 -17.03 3.13 -9.94
N GLU A 203 -17.93 3.52 -9.03
CA GLU A 203 -19.36 3.71 -9.33
C GLU A 203 -19.57 4.75 -10.44
N SER A 204 -18.88 5.88 -10.35
CA SER A 204 -18.94 6.93 -11.38
C SER A 204 -18.37 6.48 -12.72
N LEU A 205 -17.31 5.66 -12.70
CA LEU A 205 -16.70 5.10 -13.90
C LEU A 205 -17.67 4.14 -14.59
N ASN A 206 -18.34 3.26 -13.84
CA ASN A 206 -19.35 2.35 -14.38
C ASN A 206 -20.51 3.10 -15.03
N ALA A 207 -21.03 4.15 -14.36
CA ALA A 207 -22.07 4.99 -14.96
C ALA A 207 -21.61 5.66 -16.27
N SER A 208 -20.34 6.11 -16.33
CA SER A 208 -19.78 6.70 -17.54
C SER A 208 -19.64 5.67 -18.66
N MET A 209 -19.34 4.41 -18.34
CA MET A 209 -19.28 3.34 -19.34
C MET A 209 -20.65 2.91 -19.86
N GLU A 210 -21.70 2.97 -19.03
CA GLU A 210 -23.08 2.80 -19.49
C GLU A 210 -23.47 3.91 -20.49
N GLU A 211 -23.05 5.16 -20.23
CA GLU A 211 -23.28 6.29 -21.14
C GLU A 211 -22.50 6.14 -22.46
N VAL A 212 -21.25 5.65 -22.40
CA VAL A 212 -20.46 5.33 -23.60
C VAL A 212 -21.11 4.20 -24.39
N ALA A 213 -21.61 3.14 -23.74
CA ALA A 213 -22.30 2.05 -24.41
C ALA A 213 -23.54 2.57 -25.16
N ALA A 214 -24.39 3.34 -24.49
CA ALA A 214 -25.57 3.94 -25.10
C ALA A 214 -25.21 4.86 -26.29
N SER A 215 -24.17 5.68 -26.14
CA SER A 215 -23.68 6.55 -27.21
C SER A 215 -23.15 5.76 -28.41
N THR A 216 -22.55 4.59 -28.16
CA THR A 216 -22.01 3.71 -29.19
C THR A 216 -23.14 3.03 -29.97
N ASP A 217 -24.20 2.61 -29.28
CA ASP A 217 -25.43 2.08 -29.91
C ASP A 217 -26.11 3.15 -30.79
N GLU A 218 -26.24 4.39 -30.30
CA GLU A 218 -26.79 5.50 -31.08
C GLU A 218 -25.94 5.83 -32.32
N LEU A 219 -24.60 5.77 -32.19
CA LEU A 219 -23.69 5.95 -33.33
C LEU A 219 -23.81 4.83 -34.35
N ALA A 220 -24.00 3.57 -33.91
CA ALA A 220 -24.21 2.44 -34.79
C ALA A 220 -25.50 2.59 -35.60
N GLU A 221 -26.60 3.01 -34.96
CA GLU A 221 -27.87 3.29 -35.63
C GLU A 221 -27.71 4.43 -36.65
N ALA A 222 -27.04 5.53 -36.27
CA ALA A 222 -26.78 6.63 -37.19
C ALA A 222 -25.90 6.23 -38.39
N ALA A 223 -24.91 5.35 -38.20
CA ALA A 223 -24.09 4.83 -39.29
C ALA A 223 -24.91 3.95 -40.25
N ASP A 224 -25.82 3.13 -39.73
CA ASP A 224 -26.75 2.33 -40.53
C ASP A 224 -27.71 3.21 -41.34
N GLU A 225 -28.25 4.29 -40.75
CA GLU A 225 -29.07 5.29 -41.46
C GLU A 225 -28.29 5.99 -42.57
N MET A 226 -27.04 6.39 -42.29
CA MET A 226 -26.17 7.00 -43.31
C MET A 226 -25.87 6.04 -44.46
N ARG A 227 -25.65 4.75 -44.17
CA ARG A 227 -25.45 3.72 -45.20
C ARG A 227 -26.67 3.61 -46.11
N SER A 228 -27.87 3.54 -45.51
CA SER A 228 -29.12 3.50 -46.27
C SER A 228 -29.30 4.73 -47.14
N ALA A 229 -29.02 5.93 -46.61
CA ALA A 229 -29.11 7.18 -47.37
C ALA A 229 -28.09 7.25 -48.52
N ALA A 230 -26.87 6.74 -48.33
CA ALA A 230 -25.86 6.65 -49.38
C ALA A 230 -26.29 5.67 -50.49
N ASP A 231 -26.85 4.52 -50.12
CA ASP A 231 -27.38 3.53 -51.07
C ASP A 231 -28.57 4.07 -51.88
N GLU A 232 -29.51 4.76 -51.22
CA GLU A 232 -30.62 5.44 -51.89
C GLU A 232 -30.11 6.54 -52.84
N GLY A 233 -29.14 7.34 -52.40
CA GLY A 233 -28.51 8.37 -53.22
C GLY A 233 -27.81 7.79 -54.45
N ARG A 234 -27.14 6.64 -54.30
CA ARG A 234 -26.49 5.93 -55.40
C ARG A 234 -27.51 5.43 -56.41
N SER A 235 -28.58 4.77 -55.96
CA SER A 235 -29.65 4.30 -56.85
C SER A 235 -30.28 5.46 -57.64
N ALA A 236 -30.54 6.59 -56.99
CA ALA A 236 -31.10 7.76 -57.66
C ALA A 236 -30.15 8.39 -58.70
N ALA A 237 -28.83 8.35 -58.44
CA ALA A 237 -27.83 8.81 -59.37
C ALA A 237 -27.65 7.84 -60.56
N GLU A 238 -27.75 6.53 -60.34
CA GLU A 238 -27.78 5.51 -61.40
C GLU A 238 -29.00 5.70 -62.32
N ASP A 239 -30.20 5.90 -61.74
CA ASP A 239 -31.42 6.20 -62.51
C ASP A 239 -31.27 7.50 -63.33
N ALA A 240 -30.62 8.52 -62.76
CA ALA A 240 -30.37 9.79 -63.45
C ALA A 240 -29.35 9.63 -64.60
N GLN A 241 -28.36 8.76 -64.44
CA GLN A 241 -27.41 8.41 -65.50
C GLN A 241 -28.13 7.75 -66.66
N GLU A 242 -28.98 6.74 -66.39
CA GLU A 242 -29.76 6.04 -67.42
C GLU A 242 -30.67 7.01 -68.19
N ALA A 243 -31.35 7.92 -67.48
CA ALA A 243 -32.18 8.95 -68.13
C ALA A 243 -31.36 9.93 -68.98
N THR A 244 -30.12 10.22 -68.59
CA THR A 244 -29.21 11.09 -69.36
C THR A 244 -28.76 10.38 -70.65
N ASP A 245 -28.44 9.09 -70.57
CA ASP A 245 -28.08 8.26 -71.72
C ASP A 245 -29.24 8.16 -72.73
N GLU A 246 -30.49 7.95 -72.25
CA GLU A 246 -31.70 7.95 -73.11
C GLU A 246 -31.94 9.31 -73.80
N LEU A 247 -31.63 10.41 -73.12
CA LEU A 247 -31.77 11.76 -73.70
C LEU A 247 -30.75 12.01 -74.80
N LEU A 248 -29.53 11.49 -74.69
CA LEU A 248 -28.51 11.56 -75.76
C LEU A 248 -28.97 10.78 -77.00
N GLU A 249 -29.45 9.54 -76.82
CA GLU A 249 -30.01 8.75 -77.94
C GLU A 249 -31.19 9.46 -78.62
N THR A 250 -32.05 10.11 -77.82
CA THR A 250 -33.18 10.90 -78.35
C THR A 250 -32.70 12.12 -79.14
N GLY A 251 -31.64 12.79 -78.66
CA GLY A 251 -31.01 13.92 -79.35
C GLY A 251 -30.42 13.52 -80.70
N GLU A 252 -29.68 12.40 -80.76
CA GLU A 252 -29.13 11.85 -82.01
C GLU A 252 -30.25 11.53 -83.02
N SER A 253 -31.32 10.87 -82.57
CA SER A 253 -32.49 10.54 -83.40
C SER A 253 -33.20 11.79 -83.94
N LEU A 254 -33.23 12.88 -83.17
CA LEU A 254 -33.80 14.15 -83.60
C LEU A 254 -32.95 14.79 -84.70
N VAL A 255 -31.63 14.80 -84.56
CA VAL A 255 -30.70 15.30 -85.59
C VAL A 255 -30.85 14.51 -86.89
N ASP A 256 -30.94 13.18 -86.82
CA ASP A 256 -31.18 12.32 -87.98
C ASP A 256 -32.52 12.65 -88.66
N THR A 257 -33.58 12.85 -87.87
CA THR A 257 -34.92 13.18 -88.38
C THR A 257 -34.95 14.54 -89.07
N VAL A 258 -34.29 15.56 -88.49
CA VAL A 258 -34.21 16.89 -89.08
C VAL A 258 -33.34 16.88 -90.34
N SER A 259 -32.25 16.10 -90.36
CA SER A 259 -31.42 15.92 -91.55
C SER A 259 -32.20 15.28 -92.71
N ALA A 260 -33.06 14.31 -92.42
CA ALA A 260 -33.96 13.73 -93.41
C ALA A 260 -34.98 14.77 -93.94
N LEU A 261 -35.52 15.61 -93.05
CA LEU A 261 -36.42 16.71 -93.43
C LEU A 261 -35.72 17.74 -94.34
N GLU A 262 -34.48 18.14 -94.03
CA GLU A 262 -33.70 19.04 -94.90
C GLU A 262 -33.52 18.44 -96.30
N SER A 263 -33.27 17.13 -96.40
CA SER A 263 -33.19 16.43 -97.69
C SER A 263 -34.52 16.45 -98.45
N GLU A 264 -35.64 16.16 -97.78
CA GLU A 264 -36.98 16.21 -98.40
C GLU A 264 -37.34 17.63 -98.87
N ILE A 265 -36.98 18.65 -98.09
CA ILE A 265 -37.22 20.05 -98.46
C ILE A 265 -36.37 20.46 -99.67
N GLY A 266 -35.12 19.98 -99.75
CA GLY A 266 -34.27 20.18 -100.93
C GLY A 266 -34.92 19.63 -102.20
N GLU A 267 -35.51 18.44 -102.15
CA GLU A 267 -36.25 17.86 -103.28
C GLU A 267 -37.49 18.71 -103.66
N ILE A 268 -38.23 19.24 -102.68
CA ILE A 268 -39.37 20.12 -102.94
C ILE A 268 -38.90 21.43 -103.60
N SER A 269 -37.77 21.99 -103.15
CA SER A 269 -37.17 23.20 -103.71
C SER A 269 -36.87 23.04 -105.20
N GLU A 270 -36.26 21.91 -105.60
CA GLU A 270 -36.02 21.59 -107.01
C GLU A 270 -37.31 21.51 -107.84
N VAL A 271 -38.38 20.93 -107.29
CA VAL A 271 -39.68 20.86 -107.95
C VAL A 271 -40.30 22.25 -108.12
N VAL A 272 -40.19 23.12 -107.11
CA VAL A 272 -40.71 24.49 -107.16
C VAL A 272 -39.96 25.34 -108.17
N ASP A 273 -38.64 25.16 -108.29
CA ASP A 273 -37.84 25.79 -109.33
C ASP A 273 -38.25 25.35 -110.73
N LEU A 274 -38.49 24.04 -110.93
CA LEU A 274 -39.02 23.53 -112.18
C LEU A 274 -40.41 24.14 -112.52
N ILE A 275 -41.29 24.30 -111.53
CA ILE A 275 -42.61 24.92 -111.72
C ILE A 275 -42.45 26.38 -112.14
N ALA A 276 -41.56 27.13 -111.50
CA ALA A 276 -41.30 28.53 -111.87
C ALA A 276 -40.74 28.66 -113.29
N ASP A 277 -39.83 27.77 -113.69
CA ASP A 277 -39.27 27.69 -115.04
C ASP A 277 -40.36 27.36 -116.09
N ILE A 278 -41.24 26.40 -115.78
CA ILE A 278 -42.38 26.06 -116.64
C ILE A 278 -43.34 27.25 -116.76
N ALA A 279 -43.62 27.94 -115.67
CA ALA A 279 -44.47 29.13 -115.66
C ALA A 279 -43.85 30.26 -116.49
N ASP A 280 -42.53 30.49 -116.42
CA ASP A 280 -41.84 31.48 -117.26
C ASP A 280 -41.90 31.14 -118.75
N GLN A 281 -41.63 29.87 -119.10
CA GLN A 281 -41.78 29.39 -120.48
C GLN A 281 -43.21 29.55 -120.97
N THR A 282 -44.20 29.25 -120.12
CA THR A 282 -45.62 29.38 -120.45
C THR A 282 -46.01 30.85 -120.65
N ASN A 283 -45.48 31.76 -119.84
CA ASN A 283 -45.68 33.20 -119.99
C ASN A 283 -45.10 33.72 -121.32
N ILE A 284 -43.88 33.27 -121.68
CA ILE A 284 -43.26 33.60 -122.97
C ILE A 284 -44.08 33.05 -124.15
N LEU A 285 -44.58 31.81 -124.05
CA LEU A 285 -45.44 31.20 -125.06
C LEU A 285 -46.77 31.96 -125.20
N ALA A 286 -47.39 32.35 -124.09
CA ALA A 286 -48.63 33.12 -124.06
C ALA A 286 -48.43 34.52 -124.65
N LEU A 287 -47.31 35.19 -124.36
CA LEU A 287 -46.92 36.46 -124.96
C LEU A 287 -46.77 36.35 -126.48
N ASN A 288 -46.08 35.32 -126.96
CA ASN A 288 -45.93 35.05 -128.39
C ASN A 288 -47.30 34.78 -129.06
N ALA A 289 -48.17 34.01 -128.41
CA ALA A 289 -49.53 33.76 -128.89
C ALA A 289 -50.38 35.04 -128.95
N ASN A 290 -50.25 35.92 -127.96
CA ASN A 290 -50.92 37.23 -127.92
C ASN A 290 -50.46 38.15 -129.06
N ILE A 291 -49.15 38.18 -129.34
CA ILE A 291 -48.58 38.94 -130.47
C ILE A 291 -49.15 38.42 -131.79
N GLU A 292 -49.26 37.11 -131.96
CA GLU A 292 -49.77 36.52 -133.20
C GLU A 292 -51.30 36.69 -133.33
N ALA A 293 -52.04 36.62 -132.23
CA ALA A 293 -53.47 36.93 -132.19
C ALA A 293 -53.78 38.41 -132.51
N ALA A 294 -52.85 39.33 -132.22
CA ALA A 294 -52.96 40.74 -132.63
C ALA A 294 -52.58 41.00 -134.10
N ARG A 295 -51.89 40.05 -134.76
CA ARG A 295 -51.53 40.10 -136.18
C ARG A 295 -52.59 39.52 -137.10
N ALA A 296 -53.36 38.54 -136.63
CA ALA A 296 -54.57 38.09 -137.31
C ALA A 296 -55.68 39.13 -137.10
N ASP A 297 -56.25 39.71 -138.16
CA ASP A 297 -57.33 40.72 -138.10
C ASP A 297 -58.65 40.15 -137.46
N ALA A 298 -59.81 40.23 -138.12
CA ALA A 298 -61.14 39.98 -137.51
C ALA A 298 -61.38 38.56 -136.91
N GLU A 299 -60.47 37.59 -137.11
CA GLU A 299 -60.57 36.20 -136.60
C GLU A 299 -59.74 35.93 -135.32
N GLY A 300 -58.84 36.84 -134.89
CA GLY A 300 -57.91 36.62 -133.77
C GLY A 300 -58.47 36.85 -132.36
N GLY A 301 -59.67 37.44 -132.23
CA GLY A 301 -60.21 37.92 -130.95
C GLY A 301 -60.42 36.83 -129.89
N GLY A 302 -60.84 35.63 -130.27
CA GLY A 302 -61.01 34.51 -129.33
C GLY A 302 -59.68 33.91 -128.86
N PHE A 303 -58.68 33.84 -129.75
CA PHE A 303 -57.33 33.38 -129.42
C PHE A 303 -56.60 34.34 -128.49
N LYS A 304 -56.83 35.65 -128.64
CA LYS A 304 -56.28 36.66 -127.75
C LYS A 304 -56.75 36.48 -126.31
N VAL A 305 -58.06 36.26 -126.10
CA VAL A 305 -58.62 36.04 -124.75
C VAL A 305 -57.99 34.83 -124.09
N VAL A 306 -57.78 33.73 -124.83
CA VAL A 306 -57.12 32.53 -124.30
C VAL A 306 -55.64 32.80 -123.99
N ALA A 307 -54.92 33.52 -124.86
CA ALA A 307 -53.53 33.86 -124.62
C ALA A 307 -53.35 34.80 -123.41
N ASP A 308 -54.25 35.77 -123.21
CA ASP A 308 -54.29 36.64 -122.02
C ASP A 308 -54.58 35.82 -120.75
N GLU A 309 -55.50 34.84 -120.81
CA GLU A 309 -55.81 33.96 -119.68
C GLU A 309 -54.63 33.04 -119.31
N VAL A 310 -53.99 32.41 -120.30
CA VAL A 310 -52.79 31.57 -120.09
C VAL A 310 -51.64 32.39 -119.53
N ARG A 311 -51.48 33.64 -119.99
CA ARG A 311 -50.48 34.56 -119.45
C ARG A 311 -50.74 34.88 -117.98
N ASN A 312 -51.98 35.21 -117.62
CA ASN A 312 -52.36 35.45 -116.22
C ASN A 312 -52.10 34.22 -115.34
N LEU A 313 -52.48 33.01 -115.79
CA LEU A 313 -52.21 31.78 -115.03
C LEU A 313 -50.71 31.53 -114.85
N ALA A 314 -49.89 31.87 -115.86
CA ALA A 314 -48.45 31.74 -115.79
C ALA A 314 -47.82 32.74 -114.81
N GLU A 315 -48.27 33.99 -114.82
CA GLU A 315 -47.85 35.02 -113.85
C GLU A 315 -48.29 34.64 -112.41
N GLU A 316 -49.50 34.12 -112.24
CA GLU A 316 -50.02 33.65 -110.95
C GLU A 316 -49.26 32.40 -110.46
N SER A 317 -48.92 31.48 -111.36
CA SER A 317 -48.07 30.31 -111.04
C SER A 317 -46.65 30.71 -110.64
N GLN A 318 -46.06 31.73 -111.29
CA GLN A 318 -44.77 32.30 -110.86
C GLN A 318 -44.86 32.93 -109.47
N ALA A 319 -45.91 33.70 -109.20
CA ALA A 319 -46.12 34.33 -107.90
C ALA A 319 -46.25 33.27 -106.80
N HIS A 320 -47.08 32.24 -107.01
CA HIS A 320 -47.21 31.13 -106.07
C HIS A 320 -45.92 30.31 -105.89
N ALA A 321 -45.17 30.07 -106.97
CA ALA A 321 -43.87 29.41 -106.87
C ALA A 321 -42.88 30.25 -106.04
N ALA A 322 -42.89 31.57 -106.18
CA ALA A 322 -42.09 32.48 -105.34
C ALA A 322 -42.51 32.44 -103.87
N ASP A 323 -43.83 32.46 -103.58
CA ASP A 323 -44.35 32.35 -102.22
C ASP A 323 -43.96 31.01 -101.56
N ILE A 324 -44.03 29.90 -102.30
CA ILE A 324 -43.61 28.58 -101.79
C ILE A 324 -42.10 28.57 -101.54
N ARG A 325 -41.31 29.19 -102.41
CA ARG A 325 -39.85 29.29 -102.26
C ARG A 325 -39.46 30.04 -100.99
N GLU A 326 -40.17 31.13 -100.66
CA GLU A 326 -39.99 31.84 -99.40
C GLU A 326 -40.35 30.97 -98.18
N GLN A 327 -41.43 30.19 -98.26
CA GLN A 327 -41.79 29.25 -97.19
C GLN A 327 -40.75 28.15 -97.01
N ILE A 328 -40.20 27.60 -98.10
CA ILE A 328 -39.12 26.60 -98.07
C ILE A 328 -37.91 27.15 -97.31
N ALA A 329 -37.45 28.36 -97.67
CA ALA A 329 -36.31 28.99 -97.02
C ALA A 329 -36.53 29.17 -95.50
N VAL A 330 -37.76 29.51 -95.08
CA VAL A 330 -38.11 29.61 -93.65
C VAL A 330 -38.06 28.25 -92.95
N VAL A 331 -38.46 27.17 -93.62
CA VAL A 331 -38.39 25.83 -93.02
C VAL A 331 -36.94 25.31 -92.96
N GLU A 332 -36.13 25.57 -93.99
CA GLU A 332 -34.69 25.28 -93.97
C GLU A 332 -33.98 26.00 -92.83
N GLU A 333 -34.22 27.32 -92.67
CA GLU A 333 -33.64 28.11 -91.57
C GLU A 333 -34.00 27.51 -90.20
N LYS A 334 -35.27 27.12 -90.01
CA LYS A 334 -35.74 26.48 -88.77
C LYS A 334 -35.16 25.09 -88.55
N ALA A 335 -34.95 24.32 -89.61
CA ALA A 335 -34.33 23.00 -89.52
C ALA A 335 -32.88 23.13 -89.05
N THR A 336 -32.10 24.02 -89.66
CA THR A 336 -30.73 24.32 -89.24
C THR A 336 -30.67 24.87 -87.80
N GLU A 337 -31.58 25.77 -87.41
CA GLU A 337 -31.69 26.26 -86.03
C GLU A 337 -31.97 25.10 -85.05
N THR A 338 -32.88 24.20 -85.40
CA THR A 338 -33.24 23.04 -84.56
C THR A 338 -32.05 22.09 -84.37
N VAL A 339 -31.25 21.83 -85.41
CA VAL A 339 -30.03 21.01 -85.28
C VAL A 339 -29.04 21.66 -84.33
N ALA A 340 -28.75 22.95 -84.50
CA ALA A 340 -27.81 23.67 -83.65
C ALA A 340 -28.25 23.72 -82.17
N GLU A 341 -29.56 23.92 -81.91
CA GLU A 341 -30.12 23.85 -80.57
C GLU A 341 -30.02 22.44 -79.97
N THR A 342 -30.22 21.40 -80.79
CA THR A 342 -30.11 19.99 -80.36
C THR A 342 -28.67 19.61 -80.04
N GLU A 343 -27.70 19.98 -80.87
CA GLU A 343 -26.28 19.78 -80.60
C GLU A 343 -25.85 20.45 -79.28
N THR A 344 -26.29 21.69 -79.07
CA THR A 344 -26.04 22.42 -77.81
C THR A 344 -26.70 21.72 -76.62
N ALA A 345 -27.89 21.14 -76.80
CA ALA A 345 -28.55 20.37 -75.76
C ALA A 345 -27.77 19.09 -75.43
N SER A 346 -27.30 18.36 -76.44
CA SER A 346 -26.48 17.15 -76.27
C SER A 346 -25.20 17.44 -75.49
N GLU A 347 -24.43 18.49 -75.83
CA GLU A 347 -23.23 18.88 -75.08
C GLU A 347 -23.53 19.13 -73.59
N ARG A 348 -24.68 19.74 -73.27
CA ARG A 348 -25.08 20.01 -71.89
C ARG A 348 -25.55 18.75 -71.16
N ILE A 349 -26.14 17.81 -71.87
CA ILE A 349 -26.56 16.51 -71.34
C ILE A 349 -25.31 15.67 -71.02
N GLU A 350 -24.31 15.65 -71.91
CA GLU A 350 -23.01 15.01 -71.64
C GLU A 350 -22.34 15.57 -70.38
N GLU A 351 -22.24 16.91 -70.26
CA GLU A 351 -21.69 17.56 -69.05
C GLU A 351 -22.50 17.19 -67.78
N THR A 352 -23.80 16.95 -67.93
CA THR A 352 -24.66 16.50 -66.82
C THR A 352 -24.36 15.06 -66.43
N GLY A 353 -24.14 14.17 -67.41
CA GLY A 353 -23.71 12.79 -67.19
C GLY A 353 -22.37 12.72 -66.44
N ASP A 354 -21.38 13.51 -66.86
CA ASP A 354 -20.09 13.59 -66.16
C ASP A 354 -20.25 13.97 -64.67
N ARG A 355 -21.11 14.95 -64.37
CA ARG A 355 -21.42 15.36 -62.98
C ARG A 355 -22.13 14.29 -62.17
N ILE A 356 -22.98 13.48 -62.82
CA ILE A 356 -23.65 12.34 -62.17
C ILE A 356 -22.61 11.27 -61.80
N GLN A 357 -21.66 10.97 -62.70
CA GLN A 357 -20.54 10.06 -62.40
C GLN A 357 -19.64 10.55 -61.26
N GLU A 358 -19.34 11.84 -61.20
CA GLU A 358 -18.62 12.43 -60.06
C GLU A 358 -19.41 12.24 -58.75
N SER A 359 -20.74 12.39 -58.80
CA SER A 359 -21.62 12.20 -57.64
C SER A 359 -21.65 10.73 -57.19
N LEU A 360 -21.71 9.77 -58.12
CA LEU A 360 -21.61 8.33 -57.83
C LEU A 360 -20.29 8.00 -57.13
N SER A 361 -19.17 8.49 -57.65
CA SER A 361 -17.84 8.29 -57.05
C SER A 361 -17.76 8.88 -55.63
N ALA A 362 -18.40 10.03 -55.40
CA ALA A 362 -18.46 10.64 -54.07
C ALA A 362 -19.30 9.81 -53.09
N LEU A 363 -20.42 9.23 -53.55
CA LEU A 363 -21.29 8.36 -52.74
C LEU A 363 -20.59 7.05 -52.37
N GLU A 364 -19.82 6.45 -53.28
CA GLU A 364 -18.97 5.28 -52.98
C GLU A 364 -17.94 5.62 -51.90
N GLY A 365 -17.27 6.77 -52.01
CA GLY A 365 -16.32 7.24 -51.00
C GLY A 365 -16.97 7.56 -49.64
N ILE A 366 -18.26 7.93 -49.62
CA ILE A 366 -19.04 8.08 -48.38
C ILE A 366 -19.33 6.70 -47.77
N ALA A 367 -19.75 5.72 -48.57
CA ALA A 367 -20.03 4.37 -48.12
C ALA A 367 -18.80 3.71 -47.47
N GLU A 368 -17.61 3.83 -48.09
CA GLU A 368 -16.36 3.30 -47.52
C GLU A 368 -16.02 3.93 -46.15
N ARG A 369 -16.25 5.24 -46.00
CA ARG A 369 -16.04 5.95 -44.72
C ARG A 369 -17.05 5.56 -43.65
N ILE A 370 -18.27 5.22 -44.04
CA ILE A 370 -19.29 4.71 -43.13
C ILE A 370 -18.86 3.32 -42.62
N GLU A 371 -18.38 2.44 -43.49
CA GLU A 371 -17.84 1.13 -43.09
C GLU A 371 -16.67 1.25 -42.11
N GLU A 372 -15.72 2.16 -42.38
CA GLU A 372 -14.62 2.45 -41.45
C GLU A 372 -15.13 2.97 -40.10
N SER A 373 -16.16 3.83 -40.11
CA SER A 373 -16.78 4.36 -38.90
C SER A 373 -17.49 3.26 -38.10
N THR A 374 -18.22 2.36 -38.76
CA THR A 374 -18.87 1.20 -38.12
C THR A 374 -17.84 0.30 -37.44
N SER A 375 -16.72 0.02 -38.11
CA SER A 375 -15.62 -0.76 -37.49
C SER A 375 -15.05 -0.06 -36.26
N GLY A 376 -14.87 1.27 -36.31
CA GLY A 376 -14.39 2.04 -35.16
C GLY A 376 -15.38 2.06 -33.99
N ILE A 377 -16.68 2.09 -34.27
CA ILE A 377 -17.75 2.00 -33.27
C ILE A 377 -17.71 0.63 -32.57
N GLU A 378 -17.53 -0.47 -33.32
CA GLU A 378 -17.36 -1.81 -32.76
C GLU A 378 -16.13 -1.92 -31.84
N GLU A 379 -14.99 -1.37 -32.25
CA GLU A 379 -13.78 -1.34 -31.42
C GLU A 379 -13.99 -0.56 -30.11
N ILE A 380 -14.76 0.54 -30.14
CA ILE A 380 -15.12 1.30 -28.94
C ILE A 380 -16.01 0.46 -28.02
N ALA A 381 -17.00 -0.25 -28.56
CA ALA A 381 -17.89 -1.12 -27.79
C ALA A 381 -17.11 -2.23 -27.06
N ASP A 382 -16.19 -2.89 -27.76
CA ASP A 382 -15.33 -3.92 -27.20
C ASP A 382 -14.42 -3.35 -26.10
N ALA A 383 -13.77 -2.22 -26.36
CA ALA A 383 -12.91 -1.55 -25.38
C ALA A 383 -13.69 -1.12 -24.12
N ASN A 384 -14.93 -0.66 -24.27
CA ASN A 384 -15.81 -0.29 -23.16
C ASN A 384 -16.20 -1.52 -22.31
N THR A 385 -16.46 -2.66 -22.95
CA THR A 385 -16.75 -3.94 -22.27
C THR A 385 -15.54 -4.44 -21.47
N ASP A 386 -14.34 -4.34 -22.05
CA ASP A 386 -13.08 -4.67 -21.38
C ASP A 386 -12.84 -3.76 -20.16
N GLN A 387 -13.11 -2.46 -20.30
CA GLN A 387 -13.00 -1.51 -19.19
C GLN A 387 -14.00 -1.81 -18.07
N ALA A 388 -15.24 -2.21 -18.40
CA ALA A 388 -16.25 -2.64 -17.43
C ALA A 388 -15.78 -3.84 -16.62
N THR A 389 -15.22 -4.86 -17.28
CA THR A 389 -14.67 -6.03 -16.60
C THR A 389 -13.55 -5.65 -15.64
N ARG A 390 -12.61 -4.79 -16.08
CA ARG A 390 -11.52 -4.32 -15.21
C ARG A 390 -12.00 -3.47 -14.05
N ALA A 391 -13.08 -2.71 -14.25
CA ALA A 391 -13.68 -1.91 -13.19
C ALA A 391 -14.27 -2.81 -12.09
N GLU A 392 -14.92 -3.91 -12.45
CA GLU A 392 -15.38 -4.92 -11.50
C GLU A 392 -14.22 -5.55 -10.71
N GLU A 393 -13.10 -5.88 -11.38
CA GLU A 393 -11.90 -6.43 -10.74
C GLU A 393 -11.28 -5.45 -9.73
N VAL A 394 -11.24 -4.16 -10.06
CA VAL A 394 -10.75 -3.12 -9.15
C VAL A 394 -11.67 -2.99 -7.95
N THR A 395 -12.99 -2.97 -8.14
CA THR A 395 -13.96 -2.94 -7.04
C THR A 395 -13.78 -4.13 -6.10
N ALA A 396 -13.63 -5.35 -6.63
CA ALA A 396 -13.36 -6.54 -5.82
C ALA A 396 -12.04 -6.43 -5.04
N THR A 397 -11.02 -5.82 -5.64
CA THR A 397 -9.73 -5.57 -4.97
C THR A 397 -9.87 -4.53 -3.85
N VAL A 398 -10.67 -3.49 -4.06
CA VAL A 398 -10.97 -2.47 -3.05
C VAL A 398 -11.64 -3.11 -1.83
N ASP A 399 -12.64 -3.96 -2.04
CA ASP A 399 -13.31 -4.70 -0.97
C ASP A 399 -12.32 -5.58 -0.19
N GLU A 400 -11.45 -6.33 -0.89
CA GLU A 400 -10.44 -7.16 -0.24
C GLU A 400 -9.45 -6.34 0.60
N VAL A 401 -9.02 -5.16 0.10
CA VAL A 401 -8.09 -4.30 0.84
C VAL A 401 -8.79 -3.64 2.03
N ALA A 402 -10.08 -3.34 1.93
CA ALA A 402 -10.88 -2.80 3.03
C ALA A 402 -11.00 -3.82 4.17
N ASP A 403 -11.32 -5.08 3.85
CA ASP A 403 -11.34 -6.18 4.81
C ASP A 403 -9.98 -6.34 5.51
N ARG A 404 -8.88 -6.27 4.75
CA ARG A 404 -7.52 -6.34 5.31
C ARG A 404 -7.20 -5.15 6.22
N ALA A 405 -7.64 -3.94 5.86
CA ALA A 405 -7.46 -2.76 6.69
C ALA A 405 -8.20 -2.89 8.03
N GLN A 406 -9.40 -3.48 8.02
CA GLN A 406 -10.13 -3.81 9.26
C GLN A 406 -9.34 -4.80 10.13
N LEU A 407 -8.86 -5.90 9.55
CA LEU A 407 -8.07 -6.90 10.29
C LEU A 407 -6.79 -6.31 10.90
N VAL A 408 -6.11 -5.40 10.18
CA VAL A 408 -4.92 -4.70 10.70
C VAL A 408 -5.29 -3.80 11.88
N ARG A 409 -6.44 -3.12 11.82
CA ARG A 409 -6.95 -2.27 12.91
C ARG A 409 -7.24 -3.10 14.17
N GLU A 410 -7.90 -4.24 14.00
CA GLU A 410 -8.20 -5.19 15.09
C GLU A 410 -6.91 -5.74 15.73
N ALA A 411 -5.96 -6.22 14.92
CA ALA A 411 -4.68 -6.74 15.40
C ALA A 411 -3.83 -5.68 16.12
N ALA A 412 -3.90 -4.42 15.68
CA ALA A 412 -3.24 -3.31 16.36
C ALA A 412 -3.93 -3.00 17.71
N GLY A 413 -5.26 -3.10 17.79
CA GLY A 413 -5.98 -3.02 19.06
C GLY A 413 -5.54 -4.11 20.06
N GLU A 414 -5.48 -5.36 19.63
CA GLU A 414 -4.98 -6.48 20.46
C GLU A 414 -3.54 -6.26 20.93
N THR A 415 -2.71 -5.63 20.08
CA THR A 415 -1.31 -5.29 20.43
C THR A 415 -1.23 -4.23 21.53
N VAL A 416 -2.14 -3.25 21.52
CA VAL A 416 -2.25 -2.26 22.61
C VAL A 416 -2.62 -2.95 23.92
N GLU A 417 -3.66 -3.80 23.92
CA GLU A 417 -4.09 -4.54 25.12
C GLU A 417 -2.97 -5.43 25.70
N ALA A 418 -2.22 -6.11 24.82
CA ALA A 418 -1.08 -6.92 25.23
C ALA A 418 0.05 -6.06 25.83
N ALA A 419 0.33 -4.88 25.27
CA ALA A 419 1.36 -3.98 25.78
C ALA A 419 0.95 -3.34 27.13
N GLU A 420 -0.33 -3.06 27.35
CA GLU A 420 -0.87 -2.63 28.64
C GLU A 420 -0.72 -3.73 29.70
N THR A 421 -1.09 -4.96 29.36
CA THR A 421 -0.89 -6.13 30.24
C THR A 421 0.59 -6.33 30.60
N GLN A 422 1.48 -6.13 29.61
CA GLN A 422 2.92 -6.21 29.85
C GLN A 422 3.41 -5.12 30.81
N ARG A 423 2.90 -3.88 30.71
CA ARG A 423 3.23 -2.81 31.66
C ARG A 423 2.79 -3.16 33.08
N ASP A 424 1.60 -3.74 33.25
CA ASP A 424 1.12 -4.17 34.58
C ASP A 424 2.06 -5.20 35.20
N VAL A 425 2.46 -6.23 34.45
CA VAL A 425 3.42 -7.25 34.90
C VAL A 425 4.78 -6.64 35.24
N VAL A 426 5.26 -5.69 34.44
CA VAL A 426 6.53 -4.98 34.70
C VAL A 426 6.44 -4.15 35.98
N GLY A 427 5.29 -3.52 36.25
CA GLY A 427 5.01 -2.83 37.51
C GLY A 427 5.05 -3.77 38.72
N GLU A 428 4.50 -4.98 38.60
CA GLU A 428 4.59 -6.01 39.65
C GLU A 428 6.04 -6.45 39.92
N VAL A 429 6.85 -6.63 38.86
CA VAL A 429 8.27 -6.98 38.98
C VAL A 429 9.04 -5.86 39.69
N SER A 430 8.82 -4.60 39.29
CA SER A 430 9.42 -3.43 39.92
C SER A 430 9.11 -3.33 41.42
N ALA A 431 7.86 -3.58 41.80
CA ALA A 431 7.44 -3.63 43.19
C ALA A 431 8.14 -4.76 43.97
N ALA A 432 8.29 -5.94 43.37
CA ALA A 432 9.00 -7.07 43.97
C ALA A 432 10.50 -6.78 44.18
N VAL A 433 11.15 -6.10 43.22
CA VAL A 433 12.55 -5.67 43.33
C VAL A 433 12.73 -4.65 44.45
N THR A 434 11.81 -3.68 44.56
CA THR A 434 11.82 -2.70 45.65
C THR A 434 11.69 -3.40 47.01
N GLN A 435 10.78 -4.36 47.13
CA GLN A 435 10.61 -5.14 48.37
C GLN A 435 11.85 -5.98 48.71
N LEU A 436 12.58 -6.48 47.70
CA LEU A 436 13.84 -7.20 47.91
C LEU A 436 14.89 -6.28 48.55
N ARG A 437 15.05 -5.05 48.03
CA ARG A 437 15.97 -4.04 48.59
C ARG A 437 15.61 -3.63 50.01
N ASP A 438 14.33 -3.34 50.26
CA ASP A 438 13.86 -2.92 51.59
C ASP A 438 14.14 -3.99 52.67
N ARG A 439 14.19 -5.27 52.30
CA ARG A 439 14.56 -6.37 53.19
C ARG A 439 16.05 -6.47 53.44
N THR A 440 16.87 -6.08 52.48
CA THR A 440 18.33 -6.04 52.59
C THR A 440 18.77 -4.90 53.52
N ASP A 441 18.09 -3.74 53.45
CA ASP A 441 18.40 -2.56 54.28
C ASP A 441 17.92 -2.67 55.76
N GLN A 442 17.10 -3.67 56.10
CA GLN A 442 16.50 -3.85 57.43
C GLN A 442 17.21 -4.88 58.33
N LYS A 443 18.29 -5.51 57.88
CA LYS A 443 19.12 -6.43 58.67
C LYS A 443 20.48 -5.82 58.95
#